data_AF-A0A292RPU9-F1
#
_entry.id   AF-A0A292RPU9-F1
#
_cell.length_a   1.000
_cell.length_b   1.000
_cell.length_c   1.000
_cell.angle_alpha   90.00
_cell.angle_beta   90.00
_cell.angle_gamma   90.00
#
_symmetry.space_group_name_H-M   'P 1'
#
loop_
_entity.id
_entity.type
_entity.pdbx_description
1 polymer ?
#
loop_
_entity_poly.entity_id
_entity_poly.type
_entity_poly.pdbx_seq_one_letter_code
_entity_poly.pdbx_strand_id
1 'polypeptide(L)'
;MRRRRKYDFYLFVFLTILTVGYFTYNHMSAESRGVENYSEALEAYKASDYEKAYEEFAKVPSGSTLKPSALFRQARCATNMDKKELAIKKYNRIVHSSVKSSIAPISEYNMANLMFEIQDKGAKKHS
;
A
#
# COMPACT_ATOMS: atom_id res chain seq x y z
N MET A 1 16.97 -27.89 40.18
CA MET A 1 15.95 -27.55 39.15
C MET A 1 15.26 -26.18 39.34
N ARG A 2 14.91 -25.74 40.56
CA ARG A 2 14.10 -24.51 40.79
C ARG A 2 14.76 -23.18 40.36
N ARG A 3 16.09 -23.05 40.44
CA ARG A 3 16.82 -21.84 39.98
C ARG A 3 16.89 -21.73 38.45
N ARG A 4 17.06 -22.85 37.73
CA ARG A 4 17.12 -22.88 36.26
C ARG A 4 15.82 -22.35 35.64
N ARG A 5 14.66 -22.83 36.13
CA ARG A 5 13.32 -22.34 35.72
C ARG A 5 13.11 -20.84 35.94
N LYS A 6 13.74 -20.23 36.96
CA LYS A 6 13.65 -18.78 37.18
C LYS A 6 14.42 -18.00 36.11
N TYR A 7 15.62 -18.43 35.77
CA TYR A 7 16.40 -17.83 34.68
C TYR A 7 15.76 -18.07 33.32
N ASP A 8 15.15 -19.24 33.10
CA ASP A 8 14.38 -19.53 31.87
C ASP A 8 13.17 -18.58 31.75
N PHE A 9 12.49 -18.29 32.85
CA PHE A 9 11.39 -17.32 32.89
C PHE A 9 11.89 -15.88 32.62
N TYR A 10 12.97 -15.44 33.26
CA TYR A 10 13.53 -14.11 33.00
C TYR A 10 14.03 -13.97 31.57
N LEU A 11 14.65 -15.01 31.00
CA LEU A 11 15.07 -15.04 29.61
C LEU A 11 13.87 -14.95 28.67
N PHE A 12 12.80 -15.68 28.95
CA PHE A 12 11.57 -15.59 28.18
C PHE A 12 10.97 -14.18 28.21
N VAL A 13 10.85 -13.57 29.40
CA VAL A 13 10.36 -12.19 29.55
C VAL A 13 11.26 -11.18 28.83
N PHE A 14 12.57 -11.36 28.88
CA PHE A 14 13.50 -10.50 28.17
C PHE A 14 13.35 -10.61 26.65
N LEU A 15 13.23 -11.84 26.12
CA LEU A 15 13.02 -12.09 24.70
C LEU A 15 11.65 -11.54 24.21
N THR A 16 10.60 -11.62 25.02
CA THR A 16 9.31 -11.03 24.66
C THR A 16 9.38 -9.51 24.61
N ILE A 17 10.06 -8.86 25.57
CA ILE A 17 10.25 -7.40 25.53
C ILE A 17 11.07 -6.98 24.29
N LEU A 18 12.16 -7.70 23.99
CA LEU A 18 12.98 -7.40 22.82
C LEU A 18 12.20 -7.56 21.51
N THR A 19 11.43 -8.62 21.36
CA THR A 19 10.65 -8.88 20.13
C THR A 19 9.53 -7.86 19.94
N VAL A 20 8.81 -7.51 21.01
CA VAL A 20 7.80 -6.44 20.98
C VAL A 20 8.45 -5.10 20.64
N GLY A 21 9.56 -4.74 21.29
CA GLY A 21 10.28 -3.50 21.04
C GLY A 21 10.82 -3.39 19.61
N TYR A 22 11.34 -4.49 19.06
CA TYR A 22 11.78 -4.54 17.66
C TYR A 22 10.61 -4.37 16.68
N PHE A 23 9.48 -5.02 16.96
CA PHE A 23 8.28 -4.90 16.11
C PHE A 23 7.71 -3.48 16.13
N THR A 24 7.57 -2.86 17.31
CA THR A 24 7.05 -1.50 17.44
C THR A 24 7.98 -0.48 16.78
N TYR A 25 9.30 -0.60 16.98
CA TYR A 25 10.28 0.26 16.31
C TYR A 25 10.17 0.18 14.79
N ASN A 26 10.11 -1.03 14.22
CA ASN A 26 9.99 -1.21 12.78
C ASN A 26 8.67 -0.68 12.22
N HIS A 27 7.57 -0.86 12.94
CA HIS A 27 6.27 -0.32 12.54
C HIS A 27 6.28 1.22 12.56
N MET A 28 6.77 1.84 13.64
CA MET A 28 6.90 3.30 13.73
C MET A 28 7.83 3.88 12.65
N SER A 29 8.96 3.21 12.40
CA SER A 29 9.87 3.59 11.32
C SER A 29 9.22 3.48 9.95
N ALA A 30 8.37 2.47 9.72
CA ALA A 30 7.61 2.33 8.48
C ALA A 30 6.56 3.44 8.31
N GLU A 31 5.89 3.86 9.38
CA GLU A 31 4.93 4.97 9.34
C GLU A 31 5.61 6.30 9.04
N SER A 32 6.72 6.63 9.73
CA SER A 32 7.45 7.87 9.50
C SER A 32 7.91 7.98 8.04
N ARG A 33 8.53 6.91 7.52
CA ARG A 33 8.93 6.84 6.10
C ARG A 33 7.71 6.87 5.17
N GLY A 34 6.59 6.30 5.60
CA GLY A 34 5.34 6.32 4.84
C GLY A 34 4.82 7.73 4.64
N VAL A 35 4.82 8.55 5.69
CA VAL A 35 4.41 9.96 5.65
C VAL A 35 5.33 10.76 4.74
N GLU A 36 6.64 10.62 4.91
CA GLU A 36 7.65 11.32 4.11
C GLU A 36 7.50 11.02 2.62
N ASN A 37 7.58 9.73 2.24
CA ASN A 37 7.45 9.31 0.84
C ASN A 37 6.09 9.70 0.23
N TYR A 38 5.00 9.64 1.02
CA TYR A 38 3.67 10.01 0.53
C TYR A 38 3.58 11.52 0.29
N SER A 39 4.21 12.34 1.12
CA SER A 39 4.25 13.79 0.96
C SER A 39 5.05 14.21 -0.28
N GLU A 40 6.20 13.58 -0.53
CA GLU A 40 6.99 13.83 -1.74
C GLU A 40 6.23 13.44 -3.01
N ALA A 41 5.58 12.27 -3.00
CA ALA A 41 4.76 11.81 -4.10
C ALA A 41 3.57 12.73 -4.39
N LEU A 42 3.01 13.37 -3.35
CA LEU A 42 1.94 14.35 -3.50
C LEU A 42 2.39 15.61 -4.24
N GLU A 43 3.64 16.05 -4.08
CA GLU A 43 4.16 17.22 -4.80
C GLU A 43 4.24 16.94 -6.30
N ALA A 44 4.77 15.77 -6.70
CA ALA A 44 4.76 15.34 -8.10
C ALA A 44 3.32 15.23 -8.65
N TYR A 45 2.40 14.69 -7.85
CA TYR A 45 0.98 14.56 -8.23
C TYR A 45 0.33 15.93 -8.48
N LYS A 46 0.58 16.92 -7.60
CA LYS A 46 0.06 18.30 -7.75
C LYS A 46 0.64 18.98 -9.00
N ALA A 47 1.88 18.69 -9.33
CA ALA A 47 2.52 19.15 -10.57
C ALA A 47 2.01 18.43 -11.84
N SER A 48 1.06 17.48 -11.71
CA SER A 48 0.57 16.62 -12.79
C SER A 48 1.65 15.76 -13.46
N ASP A 49 2.80 15.59 -12.81
CA ASP A 49 3.82 14.64 -13.20
C ASP A 49 3.42 13.24 -12.72
N TYR A 50 2.48 12.63 -13.45
CA TYR A 50 1.86 11.37 -13.05
C TYR A 50 2.80 10.17 -13.12
N GLU A 51 3.85 10.22 -13.95
CA GLU A 51 4.85 9.17 -14.02
C GLU A 51 5.71 9.18 -12.77
N LYS A 52 6.29 10.35 -12.43
CA LYS A 52 7.04 10.51 -11.19
C LYS A 52 6.19 10.24 -9.96
N ALA A 53 4.97 10.81 -9.90
CA ALA A 53 4.07 10.58 -8.77
C ALA A 53 3.75 9.09 -8.58
N TYR A 54 3.55 8.35 -9.68
CA TYR A 54 3.33 6.91 -9.61
C TYR A 54 4.52 6.19 -8.98
N GLU A 55 5.75 6.51 -9.39
CA GLU A 55 6.97 5.91 -8.84
C GLU A 55 7.17 6.27 -7.36
N GLU A 56 6.97 7.54 -6.99
CA GLU A 56 7.15 8.02 -5.62
C GLU A 56 6.12 7.39 -4.67
N PHE A 57 4.85 7.27 -5.05
CA PHE A 57 3.86 6.54 -4.25
C PHE A 57 4.22 5.05 -4.06
N ALA A 58 5.11 4.49 -4.89
CA ALA A 58 5.55 3.09 -4.76
C ALA A 58 6.41 2.89 -3.51
N LYS A 59 7.18 3.92 -3.14
CA LYS A 59 8.14 3.93 -2.04
C LYS A 59 7.48 3.90 -0.67
N VAL A 60 6.20 4.31 -0.57
CA VAL A 60 5.42 4.21 0.68
C VAL A 60 5.44 2.76 1.19
N PRO A 61 5.97 2.48 2.40
CA PRO A 61 6.14 1.11 2.89
C PRO A 61 4.80 0.38 3.08
N SER A 62 4.80 -0.94 2.85
CA SER A 62 3.59 -1.76 3.05
C SER A 62 3.07 -1.77 4.49
N GLY A 63 3.94 -1.55 5.46
CA GLY A 63 3.58 -1.45 6.87
C GLY A 63 3.02 -0.10 7.31
N SER A 64 2.94 0.88 6.40
CA SER A 64 2.33 2.18 6.71
C SER A 64 0.82 2.16 6.52
N THR A 65 0.09 2.82 7.42
CA THR A 65 -1.33 3.14 7.33
C THR A 65 -1.69 3.90 6.04
N LEU A 66 -0.73 4.61 5.43
CA LEU A 66 -0.92 5.33 4.17
C LEU A 66 -0.82 4.43 2.94
N LYS A 67 -0.41 3.16 3.07
CA LYS A 67 -0.21 2.29 1.91
C LYS A 67 -1.47 2.14 1.04
N PRO A 68 -2.68 1.93 1.58
CA PRO A 68 -3.89 1.87 0.76
C PRO A 68 -4.14 3.17 -0.01
N SER A 69 -3.95 4.33 0.64
CA SER A 69 -4.07 5.65 0.01
C SER A 69 -3.03 5.87 -1.09
N ALA A 70 -1.79 5.43 -0.87
CA ALA A 70 -0.71 5.51 -1.85
C ALA A 70 -1.00 4.64 -3.07
N LEU A 71 -1.48 3.39 -2.87
CA LEU A 71 -1.92 2.51 -3.95
C LEU A 71 -3.09 3.12 -4.74
N PHE A 72 -4.04 3.74 -4.06
CA PHE A 72 -5.18 4.40 -4.71
C PHE A 72 -4.71 5.55 -5.61
N ARG A 73 -3.77 6.38 -5.12
CA ARG A 73 -3.18 7.46 -5.92
C ARG A 73 -2.31 6.94 -7.06
N GLN A 74 -1.55 5.86 -6.88
CA GLN A 74 -0.86 5.19 -7.99
C GLN A 74 -1.85 4.76 -9.07
N ALA A 75 -2.97 4.16 -8.69
CA ALA A 75 -3.98 3.73 -9.64
C ALA A 75 -4.50 4.92 -10.45
N ARG A 76 -4.80 6.06 -9.80
CA ARG A 76 -5.21 7.29 -10.48
C ARG A 76 -4.12 7.86 -11.40
N CYS A 77 -2.86 7.85 -10.98
CA CYS A 77 -1.75 8.25 -11.84
C CYS A 77 -1.67 7.37 -13.10
N ALA A 78 -1.78 6.05 -12.93
CA ALA A 78 -1.81 5.12 -14.06
C ALA A 78 -2.98 5.36 -15.01
N THR A 79 -4.17 5.68 -14.48
CA THR A 79 -5.32 6.08 -15.32
C THR A 79 -5.04 7.35 -16.11
N ASN A 80 -4.43 8.37 -15.49
CA ASN A 80 -4.06 9.63 -16.19
C ASN A 80 -2.97 9.43 -17.26
N MET A 81 -2.18 8.36 -17.15
CA MET A 81 -1.20 7.95 -18.17
C MET A 81 -1.79 7.01 -19.24
N ASP A 82 -3.11 6.77 -19.24
CA ASP A 82 -3.81 5.74 -20.05
C ASP A 82 -3.25 4.31 -19.87
N LYS A 83 -2.49 4.05 -18.80
CA LYS A 83 -1.94 2.72 -18.44
C LYS A 83 -2.98 1.95 -17.59
N LYS A 84 -4.15 1.63 -18.18
CA LYS A 84 -5.33 1.12 -17.45
C LYS A 84 -5.10 -0.21 -16.73
N GLU A 85 -4.33 -1.12 -17.30
CA GLU A 85 -3.99 -2.42 -16.70
C GLU A 85 -3.16 -2.23 -15.42
N LEU A 86 -2.25 -1.24 -15.40
CA LEU A 86 -1.50 -0.89 -14.21
C LEU A 86 -2.44 -0.34 -13.12
N ALA A 87 -3.40 0.49 -13.48
CA ALA A 87 -4.38 1.03 -12.54
C ALA A 87 -5.20 -0.09 -11.89
N ILE A 88 -5.74 -1.02 -12.70
CA ILE A 88 -6.46 -2.21 -12.23
C ILE A 88 -5.62 -3.01 -11.25
N LYS A 89 -4.35 -3.29 -11.57
CA LYS A 89 -3.44 -4.02 -10.68
C LYS A 89 -3.28 -3.35 -9.31
N LYS A 90 -3.29 -2.01 -9.24
CA LYS A 90 -3.17 -1.29 -7.97
C LYS A 90 -4.46 -1.30 -7.18
N TYR A 91 -5.61 -1.07 -7.82
CA TYR A 91 -6.91 -1.20 -7.15
C TYR A 91 -7.15 -2.61 -6.62
N ASN A 92 -6.81 -3.64 -7.42
CA ASN A 92 -6.92 -5.03 -7.03
C ASN A 92 -6.18 -5.35 -5.71
N ARG A 93 -4.99 -4.76 -5.51
CA ARG A 93 -4.22 -4.90 -4.27
C ARG A 93 -4.90 -4.28 -3.05
N ILE A 94 -5.70 -3.24 -3.24
CA ILE A 94 -6.46 -2.59 -2.15
C ILE A 94 -7.66 -3.47 -1.79
N VAL A 95 -8.41 -3.93 -2.79
CA VAL A 95 -9.63 -4.73 -2.61
C VAL A 95 -9.33 -6.07 -1.93
N HIS A 96 -8.25 -6.74 -2.31
CA HIS A 96 -7.88 -8.05 -1.78
C HIS A 96 -6.85 -7.99 -0.64
N SER A 97 -6.63 -6.81 -0.06
CA SER A 97 -5.79 -6.68 1.13
C SER A 97 -6.47 -7.30 2.35
N SER A 98 -5.70 -7.96 3.22
CA SER A 98 -6.22 -8.46 4.51
C SER A 98 -6.59 -7.33 5.48
N VAL A 99 -6.04 -6.12 5.27
CA VAL A 99 -6.33 -4.93 6.06
C VAL A 99 -7.55 -4.22 5.46
N LYS A 100 -8.63 -4.15 6.24
CA LYS A 100 -9.82 -3.39 5.86
C LYS A 100 -9.48 -1.91 5.69
N SER A 101 -9.77 -1.36 4.51
CA SER A 101 -9.59 0.05 4.18
C SER A 101 -10.92 0.65 3.77
N SER A 102 -11.23 1.86 4.24
CA SER A 102 -12.41 2.62 3.80
C SER A 102 -12.36 2.97 2.30
N ILE A 103 -11.19 2.86 1.67
CA ILE A 103 -10.97 3.13 0.24
C ILE A 103 -11.24 1.88 -0.62
N ALA A 104 -11.40 0.69 -0.02
CA ALA A 104 -11.62 -0.54 -0.78
C ALA A 104 -12.88 -0.51 -1.67
N PRO A 105 -14.07 -0.09 -1.18
CA PRO A 105 -15.27 -0.07 -2.02
C PRO A 105 -15.15 0.85 -3.25
N ILE A 106 -14.60 2.05 -3.07
CA ILE A 106 -14.39 2.97 -4.20
C ILE A 106 -13.30 2.47 -5.16
N SER A 107 -12.30 1.74 -4.66
CA SER A 107 -11.27 1.10 -5.48
C SER A 107 -11.86 -0.03 -6.33
N GLU A 108 -12.74 -0.83 -5.77
CA GLU A 108 -13.46 -1.90 -6.47
C GLU A 108 -14.32 -1.34 -7.60
N TYR A 109 -15.10 -0.29 -7.30
CA TYR A 109 -15.89 0.42 -8.30
C TYR A 109 -15.03 0.97 -9.45
N ASN A 110 -13.94 1.69 -9.13
CA ASN A 110 -13.04 2.24 -10.15
C ASN A 110 -12.37 1.14 -10.98
N MET A 111 -12.00 0.02 -10.36
CA MET A 111 -11.42 -1.13 -11.04
C MET A 111 -12.42 -1.74 -12.03
N ALA A 112 -13.66 -1.96 -11.60
CA ALA A 112 -14.71 -2.53 -12.44
C ALA A 112 -14.99 -1.66 -13.67
N ASN A 113 -15.05 -0.33 -13.51
CA ASN A 113 -15.22 0.59 -14.63
C ASN A 113 -14.08 0.48 -15.65
N LEU A 114 -12.82 0.43 -15.18
CA LEU A 114 -11.67 0.28 -16.08
C LEU A 114 -11.69 -1.07 -16.82
N MET A 115 -12.10 -2.15 -16.15
CA MET A 115 -12.24 -3.47 -16.78
C MET A 115 -13.30 -3.45 -17.89
N PHE A 116 -14.44 -2.81 -17.63
CA PHE A 116 -15.50 -2.63 -18.62
C PHE A 116 -15.01 -1.84 -19.84
N GLU A 117 -14.30 -0.73 -19.62
CA GLU A 117 -13.75 0.09 -20.72
C GLU A 117 -12.74 -0.67 -21.60
N ILE A 118 -11.88 -1.51 -21.00
CA ILE A 118 -10.92 -2.31 -21.76
C ILE A 118 -11.66 -3.35 -22.62
N GLN A 119 -12.69 -4.00 -22.06
CA GLN A 119 -13.49 -4.99 -22.77
C GLN A 119 -14.26 -4.38 -23.95
N ASP A 120 -14.87 -3.19 -23.77
CA ASP A 120 -15.58 -2.47 -24.84
C ASP A 120 -14.64 -2.05 -25.99
N LYS A 121 -13.44 -1.53 -25.67
CA LYS A 121 -12.43 -1.22 -26.69
C LYS A 121 -11.98 -2.46 -27.47
N GLY A 122 -11.84 -3.60 -26.79
CA GLY A 122 -11.54 -4.89 -27.42
C GLY A 122 -12.63 -5.32 -28.39
N ALA A 123 -13.91 -5.22 -27.98
CA ALA A 123 -15.05 -5.58 -28.81
C ALA A 123 -15.15 -4.71 -30.08
N LYS A 124 -15.00 -3.39 -29.95
CA LYS A 124 -15.03 -2.44 -31.09
C LYS A 124 -13.91 -2.65 -32.10
N LYS A 125 -12.77 -3.24 -31.72
CA LYS A 125 -11.67 -3.54 -32.66
C LYS A 125 -11.98 -4.72 -33.61
N HIS A 126 -12.99 -5.52 -33.28
CA HIS A 126 -13.39 -6.72 -34.04
C HIS A 126 -14.78 -6.59 -34.68
N SER A 127 -15.40 -5.41 -34.61
CA SER A 127 -16.71 -5.10 -35.22
C SER A 127 -16.55 -4.45 -36.59
#